data_AF-A0A2M7TZ48-F1
#
_entry.id   AF-A0A2M7TZ48-F1
#
_cell.length_a   1.000
_cell.length_b   1.000
_cell.length_c   1.000
_cell.angle_alpha   90.00
_cell.angle_beta   90.00
_cell.angle_gamma   90.00
#
_symmetry.space_group_name_H-M   'P 1'
#
loop_
_entity.id
_entity.type
_entity.pdbx_description
1 polymer ?
#
loop_
_entity_poly.entity_id
_entity_poly.type
_entity_poly.pdbx_seq_one_letter_code
_entity_poly.pdbx_strand_id
1 'polypeptide(L)'
;MLEVLKKRKNLMVLAAPIVGMSFYSIFLKLTTEDYFAFFNLQPVSNATRSTDLVFLPQVLYRYIKIFMTATPNFQYFVASLEFITLIFVGSLIAYDLLKIIKDSKKSQFARIGLHLYSLSVLILPTLTGTLSSLPRYALPLLSIYVILAKVKNTHIKIGVASIFLILHLILFSFFIQGYFVS
;
A
#
# COMPACT_ATOMS: atom_id res chain seq x y z
N MET A 1 40.60 -2.50 5.25
CA MET A 1 39.87 -1.91 6.40
C MET A 1 38.55 -1.23 5.99
N LEU A 2 38.55 -0.31 5.01
CA LEU A 2 37.35 0.39 4.54
C LEU A 2 36.24 -0.53 3.98
N GLU A 3 36.59 -1.60 3.24
CA GLU A 3 35.58 -2.55 2.74
C GLU A 3 34.90 -3.36 3.85
N VAL A 4 35.64 -3.73 4.90
CA VAL A 4 35.09 -4.46 6.06
C VAL A 4 34.11 -3.58 6.83
N LEU A 5 34.44 -2.30 7.01
CA LEU A 5 33.55 -1.31 7.62
C LEU A 5 32.28 -1.08 6.77
N LYS A 6 32.42 -1.02 5.43
CA LYS A 6 31.29 -0.90 4.50
C LYS A 6 30.37 -2.13 4.54
N LYS A 7 30.95 -3.34 4.60
CA LYS A 7 30.20 -4.60 4.73
C LYS A 7 29.44 -4.69 6.06
N ARG A 8 30.07 -4.27 7.18
CA ARG A 8 29.42 -4.20 8.50
C ARG A 8 28.28 -3.18 8.54
N LYS A 9 28.47 -1.99 7.95
CA LYS A 9 27.40 -0.98 7.83
C LYS A 9 26.21 -1.50 7.03
N ASN A 10 26.45 -2.21 5.91
CA ASN A 10 25.39 -2.81 5.12
C ASN A 10 24.62 -3.90 5.90
N LEU A 11 25.31 -4.72 6.68
CA LEU A 11 24.71 -5.71 7.58
C LEU A 11 23.83 -5.05 8.66
N MET A 12 24.28 -3.94 9.26
CA MET A 12 23.48 -3.19 10.23
C MET A 12 22.22 -2.60 9.60
N VAL A 13 22.33 -2.04 8.39
CA VAL A 13 21.17 -1.51 7.65
C VAL A 13 20.17 -2.62 7.30
N LEU A 14 20.65 -3.81 6.93
CA LEU A 14 19.79 -4.98 6.67
C LEU A 14 19.12 -5.53 7.93
N ALA A 15 19.80 -5.46 9.08
CA ALA A 15 19.27 -5.94 10.35
C ALA A 15 18.30 -4.96 11.02
N ALA A 16 18.37 -3.66 10.68
CA ALA A 16 17.59 -2.60 11.33
C ALA A 16 16.06 -2.86 11.36
N PRO A 17 15.40 -3.33 10.28
CA PRO A 17 13.96 -3.63 10.32
C PRO A 17 13.61 -4.77 11.28
N ILE A 18 14.44 -5.82 11.34
CA ILE A 18 14.24 -6.98 12.22
C ILE A 18 14.39 -6.54 13.68
N VAL A 19 15.45 -5.79 13.97
CA VAL A 19 15.70 -5.26 15.31
C VAL A 19 14.57 -4.32 15.75
N GLY A 20 14.13 -3.42 14.87
CA GLY A 20 13.00 -2.53 15.15
C GLY A 20 11.69 -3.28 15.43
N MET A 21 11.37 -4.29 14.62
CA MET A 21 10.20 -5.14 14.83
C MET A 21 10.27 -5.88 16.16
N SER A 22 11.44 -6.46 16.50
CA SER A 22 11.63 -7.15 17.77
C SER A 22 11.45 -6.22 18.97
N PHE A 23 12.02 -5.01 18.94
CA PHE A 23 11.81 -4.03 20.00
C PHE A 23 10.34 -3.63 20.14
N TYR A 24 9.63 -3.44 19.02
CA TYR A 24 8.21 -3.13 19.04
C TYR A 24 7.37 -4.26 19.63
N SER A 25 7.60 -5.51 19.24
CA SER A 25 6.90 -6.67 19.83
C SER A 25 7.21 -6.86 21.31
N ILE A 26 8.44 -6.60 21.76
CA ILE A 26 8.79 -6.64 23.19
C ILE A 26 8.05 -5.51 23.94
N PHE A 27 8.02 -4.30 23.39
CA PHE A 27 7.28 -3.19 23.97
C PHE A 27 5.80 -3.53 24.12
N LEU A 28 5.17 -4.09 23.08
CA LEU A 28 3.78 -4.56 23.15
C LEU A 28 3.59 -5.62 24.21
N LYS A 29 4.51 -6.57 24.35
CA LYS A 29 4.41 -7.58 25.42
C LYS A 29 4.41 -6.93 26.80
N LEU A 30 5.20 -5.89 27.03
CA LEU A 30 5.26 -5.19 28.33
C LEU A 30 4.01 -4.35 28.61
N THR A 31 3.37 -3.79 27.58
CA THR A 31 2.22 -2.89 27.76
C THR A 31 0.86 -3.57 27.66
N THR A 32 0.74 -4.58 26.80
CA THR A 32 -0.53 -5.23 26.44
C THR A 32 -0.52 -6.73 26.67
N GLU A 33 0.55 -7.29 27.26
CA GLU A 33 0.73 -8.73 27.53
C GLU A 33 0.71 -9.65 26.28
N ASP A 34 0.83 -9.08 25.08
CA ASP A 34 0.79 -9.80 23.81
C ASP A 34 1.83 -9.24 22.82
N TYR A 35 2.72 -10.10 22.34
CA TYR A 35 3.77 -9.76 21.35
C TYR A 35 3.19 -9.33 19.99
N PHE A 36 1.99 -9.81 19.67
CA PHE A 36 1.28 -9.59 18.41
C PHE A 36 -0.02 -8.83 18.62
N ALA A 37 -0.09 -7.99 19.67
CA ALA A 37 -1.26 -7.16 19.95
C ALA A 37 -1.70 -6.33 18.71
N PHE A 38 -0.76 -5.86 17.89
CA PHE A 38 -1.05 -5.14 16.64
C PHE A 38 -1.87 -5.96 15.62
N PHE A 39 -1.82 -7.29 15.69
CA PHE A 39 -2.59 -8.22 14.86
C PHE A 39 -3.87 -8.66 15.56
N ASN A 40 -3.78 -9.04 16.83
CA ASN A 40 -4.90 -9.59 17.58
C ASN A 40 -5.96 -8.54 17.98
N LEU A 41 -5.59 -7.26 18.08
CA LEU A 41 -6.51 -6.17 18.42
C LEU A 41 -7.25 -5.56 17.21
N GLN A 42 -6.99 -6.06 15.99
CA GLN A 42 -7.66 -5.57 14.78
C GLN A 42 -9.20 -5.65 14.83
N PRO A 43 -9.83 -6.71 15.38
CA PRO A 43 -11.30 -6.82 15.45
C PRO A 43 -11.93 -5.92 16.52
N VAL A 44 -11.20 -5.66 17.60
CA VAL A 44 -11.68 -4.84 18.74
C VAL A 44 -11.75 -3.36 18.35
N SER A 45 -10.97 -2.95 17.35
CA SER A 45 -10.85 -1.56 16.89
C SER A 45 -11.89 -1.19 15.82
N ASN A 46 -13.19 -1.42 16.06
CA ASN A 46 -14.34 -0.99 15.22
C ASN A 46 -14.24 -1.25 13.70
N ALA A 47 -13.31 -2.09 13.27
CA ALA A 47 -13.06 -2.38 11.87
C ALA A 47 -13.58 -3.79 11.61
N THR A 48 -14.37 -3.96 10.55
CA THR A 48 -14.80 -5.26 10.01
C THR A 48 -13.61 -6.02 9.39
N ARG A 49 -12.52 -6.15 10.14
CA ARG A 49 -11.26 -6.79 9.76
C ARG A 49 -11.19 -8.15 10.43
N SER A 50 -10.77 -9.14 9.65
CA SER A 50 -10.61 -10.51 10.13
C SER A 50 -9.30 -10.66 10.89
N THR A 51 -9.30 -11.51 11.93
CA THR A 51 -8.06 -12.07 12.50
C THR A 51 -7.46 -13.15 11.60
N ASP A 52 -8.27 -13.73 10.73
CA ASP A 52 -7.79 -14.75 9.79
C ASP A 52 -7.11 -14.09 8.60
N LEU A 53 -6.03 -14.71 8.13
CA LEU A 53 -5.31 -14.26 6.95
C LEU A 53 -6.21 -14.43 5.71
N VAL A 54 -6.62 -13.33 5.09
CA VAL A 54 -7.44 -13.33 3.88
C VAL A 54 -6.60 -12.94 2.67
N PHE A 55 -6.46 -13.84 1.70
CA PHE A 55 -5.68 -13.54 0.50
C PHE A 55 -6.40 -12.60 -0.47
N LEU A 56 -5.60 -11.85 -1.24
CA LEU A 56 -6.09 -10.86 -2.20
C LEU A 56 -7.18 -11.37 -3.17
N PRO A 57 -7.10 -12.59 -3.75
CA PRO A 57 -8.16 -13.08 -4.65
C PRO A 57 -9.54 -13.13 -3.99
N GLN A 58 -9.59 -13.49 -2.71
CA GLN A 58 -10.84 -13.53 -1.94
C GLN A 58 -11.39 -12.12 -1.69
N VAL A 59 -10.51 -11.15 -1.44
CA VAL A 59 -10.90 -9.74 -1.32
C VAL A 59 -11.47 -9.21 -2.65
N LEU A 60 -10.80 -9.50 -3.77
CA LEU A 60 -11.28 -9.11 -5.10
C LEU A 60 -12.67 -9.69 -5.39
N TYR A 61 -12.89 -10.97 -5.08
CA TYR A 61 -14.21 -11.61 -5.22
C TYR A 61 -15.29 -10.88 -4.41
N ARG A 62 -14.98 -10.48 -3.18
CA ARG A 62 -15.91 -9.71 -2.34
C ARG A 62 -16.27 -8.36 -2.95
N TYR A 63 -15.30 -7.61 -3.46
CA TYR A 63 -15.56 -6.31 -4.09
C TYR A 63 -16.36 -6.45 -5.40
N ILE A 64 -16.10 -7.49 -6.19
CA ILE A 64 -16.93 -7.82 -7.36
C ILE A 64 -18.38 -8.09 -6.94
N LYS A 65 -18.59 -8.85 -5.85
CA LYS A 65 -19.93 -9.09 -5.30
C LYS A 65 -20.61 -7.79 -4.86
N ILE A 66 -19.88 -6.88 -4.19
CA ILE A 66 -20.41 -5.55 -3.82
C ILE A 66 -20.90 -4.81 -5.07
N PHE A 67 -20.13 -4.81 -6.16
CA PHE A 67 -20.54 -4.13 -7.40
C PHE A 67 -21.76 -4.77 -8.08
N MET A 68 -22.01 -6.05 -7.87
CA MET A 68 -23.17 -6.75 -8.44
C MET A 68 -24.45 -6.62 -7.60
N THR A 69 -24.32 -6.56 -6.27
CA THR A 69 -25.48 -6.69 -5.37
C THR A 69 -25.81 -5.45 -4.54
N ALA A 70 -24.85 -4.53 -4.34
CA ALA A 70 -25.06 -3.38 -3.47
C ALA A 70 -25.76 -2.22 -4.18
N THR A 71 -26.51 -1.44 -3.42
CA THR A 71 -27.13 -0.22 -3.95
C THR A 71 -26.09 0.89 -4.12
N PRO A 72 -26.22 1.75 -5.15
CA PRO A 72 -25.31 2.88 -5.35
C PRO A 72 -25.52 3.93 -4.25
N ASN A 73 -24.69 3.88 -3.22
CA ASN A 73 -24.67 4.83 -2.12
C ASN A 73 -23.24 5.36 -1.89
N PHE A 74 -23.02 6.16 -0.84
CA PHE A 74 -21.69 6.69 -0.52
C PHE A 74 -20.66 5.57 -0.25
N GLN A 75 -21.07 4.48 0.41
CA GLN A 75 -20.18 3.35 0.67
C GLN A 75 -19.78 2.63 -0.63
N TYR A 76 -20.69 2.54 -1.60
CA TYR A 76 -20.40 2.03 -2.94
C TYR A 76 -19.36 2.90 -3.65
N PHE A 77 -19.46 4.23 -3.53
CA PHE A 77 -18.47 5.15 -4.08
C PHE A 77 -17.08 4.94 -3.45
N VAL A 78 -17.01 4.84 -2.12
CA VAL A 78 -15.75 4.55 -1.40
C VAL A 78 -15.16 3.20 -1.85
N ALA A 79 -15.98 2.15 -1.91
CA ALA A 79 -15.53 0.83 -2.36
C ALA A 79 -15.02 0.84 -3.82
N SER A 80 -15.68 1.62 -4.69
CA SER A 80 -15.25 1.81 -6.07
C SER A 80 -13.89 2.51 -6.13
N LEU A 81 -13.71 3.55 -5.31
CA LEU A 81 -12.47 4.33 -5.26
C LEU A 81 -11.30 3.49 -4.72
N GLU A 82 -11.53 2.67 -3.70
CA GLU A 82 -10.54 1.71 -3.18
C GLU A 82 -10.12 0.69 -4.25
N PHE A 83 -11.10 0.11 -4.94
CA PHE A 83 -10.85 -0.87 -5.99
C PHE A 83 -10.11 -0.26 -7.17
N ILE A 84 -10.54 0.92 -7.65
CA ILE A 84 -9.86 1.65 -8.74
C ILE A 84 -8.43 1.98 -8.34
N THR A 85 -8.20 2.42 -7.10
CA THR A 85 -6.84 2.70 -6.62
C THR A 85 -5.98 1.44 -6.65
N LEU A 86 -6.48 0.31 -6.16
CA LEU A 86 -5.75 -0.97 -6.19
C LEU A 86 -5.36 -1.35 -7.62
N ILE A 87 -6.31 -1.31 -8.55
CA ILE A 87 -6.07 -1.69 -9.95
C ILE A 87 -5.10 -0.70 -10.61
N PHE A 88 -5.32 0.61 -10.46
CA PHE A 88 -4.48 1.63 -11.06
C PHE A 88 -3.02 1.55 -10.57
N VAL A 89 -2.84 1.55 -9.24
CA VAL A 89 -1.51 1.52 -8.63
C VAL A 89 -0.85 0.16 -8.84
N GLY A 90 -1.57 -0.93 -8.60
CA GLY A 90 -1.06 -2.29 -8.73
C GLY A 90 -0.63 -2.59 -10.16
N SER A 91 -1.42 -2.18 -11.17
CA SER A 91 -1.07 -2.37 -12.58
C SER A 91 0.16 -1.55 -13.00
N LEU A 92 0.29 -0.30 -12.54
CA LEU A 92 1.47 0.52 -12.82
C LEU A 92 2.76 -0.12 -12.26
N ILE A 93 2.72 -0.55 -11.00
CA ILE A 93 3.86 -1.18 -10.35
C ILE A 93 4.20 -2.52 -11.03
N ALA A 94 3.19 -3.35 -11.31
CA ALA A 94 3.38 -4.63 -11.98
C ALA A 94 3.96 -4.46 -13.39
N TYR A 95 3.47 -3.48 -14.15
CA TYR A 95 3.96 -3.19 -15.50
C TYR A 95 5.44 -2.76 -15.51
N ASP A 96 5.83 -1.81 -14.66
CA ASP A 96 7.23 -1.36 -14.61
C ASP A 96 8.15 -2.48 -14.07
N LEU A 97 7.67 -3.29 -13.12
CA LEU A 97 8.40 -4.45 -12.61
C LEU A 97 8.64 -5.52 -13.68
N LEU A 98 7.61 -5.89 -14.46
CA LEU A 98 7.74 -6.85 -15.56
C LEU A 98 8.74 -6.36 -16.62
N LYS A 99 8.74 -5.05 -16.91
CA LYS A 99 9.69 -4.42 -17.83
C LYS A 99 11.13 -4.51 -17.31
N ILE A 100 11.33 -4.26 -16.02
CA ILE A 100 12.64 -4.35 -15.35
C ILE A 100 13.17 -5.78 -15.38
N ILE A 101 12.35 -6.76 -15.05
CA ILE A 101 12.72 -8.18 -15.06
C ILE A 101 13.17 -8.61 -16.47
N LYS A 102 12.45 -8.16 -17.51
CA LYS A 102 12.79 -8.48 -18.91
C LYS A 102 14.11 -7.85 -19.39
N ASP A 103 14.42 -6.63 -18.95
CA ASP A 103 15.62 -5.88 -19.39
C ASP A 103 16.91 -6.33 -18.67
N SER A 104 16.82 -7.17 -17.61
CA SER A 104 17.92 -7.91 -16.94
C SER A 104 19.22 -7.14 -16.62
N LYS A 105 19.16 -5.80 -16.50
CA LYS A 105 20.33 -4.98 -16.16
C LYS A 105 20.58 -4.99 -14.65
N LYS A 106 21.79 -5.42 -14.24
CA LYS A 106 22.26 -5.40 -12.83
C LYS A 106 22.09 -4.04 -12.13
N SER A 107 22.03 -2.93 -12.86
CA SER A 107 21.79 -1.59 -12.32
C SER A 107 20.39 -1.39 -11.69
N GLN A 108 19.44 -2.32 -11.88
CA GLN A 108 18.04 -2.12 -11.49
C GLN A 108 17.64 -2.77 -10.15
N PHE A 109 18.55 -3.41 -9.41
CA PHE A 109 18.24 -4.03 -8.12
C PHE A 109 17.60 -3.07 -7.11
N ALA A 110 18.06 -1.81 -7.07
CA ALA A 110 17.46 -0.79 -6.21
C ALA A 110 15.99 -0.50 -6.57
N ARG A 111 15.65 -0.52 -7.87
CA ARG A 111 14.27 -0.33 -8.34
C ARG A 111 13.39 -1.51 -8.02
N ILE A 112 13.91 -2.74 -8.19
CA ILE A 112 13.20 -3.95 -7.78
C ILE A 112 12.85 -3.89 -6.29
N GLY A 113 13.81 -3.51 -5.43
CA GLY A 113 13.58 -3.31 -4.01
C GLY A 113 12.46 -2.31 -3.71
N LEU A 114 12.42 -1.18 -4.42
CA LEU A 114 11.34 -0.19 -4.29
C LEU A 114 9.97 -0.75 -4.71
N HIS A 115 9.91 -1.51 -5.81
CA HIS A 115 8.66 -2.14 -6.26
C HIS A 115 8.19 -3.22 -5.28
N LEU A 116 9.10 -4.03 -4.74
CA LEU A 116 8.77 -5.01 -3.71
C LEU A 116 8.28 -4.34 -2.43
N TYR A 117 8.95 -3.28 -1.98
CA TYR A 117 8.47 -2.46 -0.86
C TYR A 117 7.05 -1.94 -1.11
N SER A 118 6.82 -1.33 -2.27
CA SER A 118 5.53 -0.74 -2.61
C SER A 118 4.42 -1.80 -2.74
N LEU A 119 4.73 -2.97 -3.32
CA LEU A 119 3.79 -4.09 -3.38
C LEU A 119 3.45 -4.62 -1.99
N SER A 120 4.44 -4.75 -1.11
CA SER A 120 4.21 -5.18 0.28
C SER A 120 3.29 -4.21 1.01
N VAL A 121 3.52 -2.90 0.90
CA VAL A 121 2.66 -1.87 1.51
C VAL A 121 1.24 -1.91 0.93
N LEU A 122 1.08 -2.18 -0.36
CA LEU A 122 -0.21 -2.31 -1.02
C LEU A 122 -0.98 -3.57 -0.58
N ILE A 123 -0.28 -4.70 -0.39
CA ILE A 123 -0.88 -6.00 -0.07
C ILE A 123 -1.20 -6.14 1.41
N LEU A 124 -0.33 -5.64 2.31
CA LEU A 124 -0.50 -5.77 3.76
C LEU A 124 -1.91 -5.43 4.28
N PRO A 125 -2.55 -4.29 3.91
CA PRO A 125 -3.91 -4.00 4.38
C PRO A 125 -4.94 -5.01 3.83
N THR A 126 -4.72 -5.56 2.64
CA THR A 126 -5.63 -6.53 2.02
C THR A 126 -5.65 -7.87 2.75
N LEU A 127 -4.57 -8.22 3.46
CA LEU A 127 -4.46 -9.46 4.23
C LEU A 127 -5.44 -9.52 5.42
N THR A 128 -5.98 -8.38 5.83
CA THR A 128 -7.02 -8.25 6.87
C THR A 128 -8.44 -8.45 6.32
N GLY A 129 -8.54 -8.76 5.02
CA GLY A 129 -9.78 -9.05 4.32
C GLY A 129 -10.49 -7.83 3.75
N THR A 130 -9.83 -6.67 3.61
CA THR A 130 -10.48 -5.45 3.09
C THR A 130 -9.53 -4.54 2.31
N LEU A 131 -10.04 -3.79 1.33
CA LEU A 131 -9.29 -2.70 0.66
C LEU A 131 -9.49 -1.37 1.40
N SER A 132 -10.03 -1.41 2.62
CA SER A 132 -10.30 -0.23 3.44
C SER A 132 -9.08 0.69 3.50
N SER A 133 -9.30 1.96 3.18
CA SER A 133 -8.27 3.01 3.25
C SER A 133 -7.13 2.90 2.22
N LEU A 134 -7.26 2.06 1.19
CA LEU A 134 -6.20 1.85 0.20
C LEU A 134 -5.69 3.11 -0.53
N PRO A 135 -6.52 4.15 -0.82
CA PRO A 135 -6.05 5.44 -1.32
C PRO A 135 -5.01 6.10 -0.42
N ARG A 136 -5.22 6.05 0.90
CA ARG A 136 -4.26 6.57 1.89
C ARG A 136 -2.97 5.75 1.90
N TYR A 137 -3.09 4.42 1.85
CA TYR A 137 -1.93 3.53 1.81
C TYR A 137 -1.15 3.59 0.49
N ALA A 138 -1.75 4.15 -0.57
CA ALA A 138 -1.08 4.36 -1.85
C ALA A 138 -0.11 5.56 -1.86
N LEU A 139 -0.30 6.55 -0.97
CA LEU A 139 0.53 7.75 -0.89
C LEU A 139 2.03 7.48 -0.61
N PRO A 140 2.42 6.58 0.34
CA PRO A 140 3.84 6.30 0.61
C PRO A 140 4.51 5.40 -0.45
N LEU A 141 3.81 5.00 -1.51
CA LEU A 141 4.35 4.09 -2.53
C LEU A 141 5.34 4.81 -3.46
N LEU A 142 6.61 4.84 -3.05
CA LEU A 142 7.70 5.51 -3.77
C LEU A 142 7.82 5.07 -5.24
N SER A 143 7.47 3.82 -5.56
CA SER A 143 7.48 3.32 -6.93
C SER A 143 6.59 4.12 -7.88
N ILE A 144 5.43 4.60 -7.44
CA ILE A 144 4.50 5.33 -8.31
C ILE A 144 5.14 6.64 -8.79
N TYR A 145 5.76 7.39 -7.88
CA TYR A 145 6.42 8.65 -8.23
C TYR A 145 7.56 8.44 -9.22
N VAL A 146 8.35 7.37 -9.05
CA VAL A 146 9.44 7.02 -9.98
C VAL A 146 8.88 6.63 -11.36
N ILE A 147 7.76 5.92 -11.41
CA ILE A 147 7.09 5.55 -12.67
C ILE A 147 6.55 6.80 -13.38
N LEU A 148 5.79 7.64 -12.67
CA LEU A 148 5.18 8.85 -13.22
C LEU A 148 6.23 9.88 -13.67
N ALA A 149 7.38 9.95 -12.99
CA ALA A 149 8.49 10.82 -13.39
C ALA A 149 9.08 10.47 -14.77
N LYS A 150 8.98 9.20 -15.20
CA LYS A 150 9.46 8.75 -16.52
C LYS A 150 8.54 9.17 -17.67
N VAL A 151 7.32 9.65 -17.39
CA VAL A 151 6.37 10.08 -18.42
C VAL A 151 6.90 11.35 -19.09
N LYS A 152 7.26 11.21 -20.38
CA LYS A 152 7.82 12.30 -21.20
C LYS A 152 6.77 13.26 -21.73
N ASN A 153 5.56 12.78 -22.00
CA ASN A 153 4.49 13.59 -22.58
C ASN A 153 3.91 14.54 -21.52
N THR A 154 4.09 15.85 -21.74
CA THR A 154 3.62 16.91 -20.85
C THR A 154 2.10 16.92 -20.71
N HIS A 155 1.35 16.67 -21.78
CA HIS A 155 -0.11 16.66 -21.73
C HIS A 155 -0.64 15.52 -20.84
N ILE A 156 -0.04 14.33 -20.93
CA ILE A 156 -0.39 13.21 -20.05
C ILE A 156 -0.07 13.56 -18.59
N LYS A 157 1.10 14.16 -18.34
CA LYS A 157 1.50 14.57 -17.00
C LYS A 157 0.55 15.59 -16.39
N ILE A 158 0.15 16.61 -17.16
CA ILE A 158 -0.84 17.61 -16.76
C ILE A 158 -2.19 16.95 -16.52
N GLY A 159 -2.65 16.08 -17.44
CA GLY A 159 -3.92 15.37 -17.29
C GLY A 159 -3.98 14.54 -16.00
N VAL A 160 -2.93 13.76 -15.71
CA VAL A 160 -2.82 12.98 -14.47
C VAL A 160 -2.81 13.90 -13.25
N ALA A 161 -2.02 14.97 -13.26
CA ALA A 161 -1.98 15.93 -12.15
C ALA A 161 -3.34 16.60 -11.90
N SER A 162 -4.04 17.01 -12.96
CA SER A 162 -5.37 17.61 -12.86
C SER A 162 -6.40 16.63 -12.28
N ILE A 163 -6.39 15.37 -12.72
CA ILE A 163 -7.27 14.33 -12.18
C ILE A 163 -7.02 14.13 -10.68
N PHE A 164 -5.76 13.99 -10.27
CA PHE A 164 -5.42 13.82 -8.84
C PHE A 164 -5.74 15.07 -8.01
N LEU A 165 -5.60 16.27 -8.57
CA LEU A 165 -5.98 17.51 -7.90
C LEU A 165 -7.49 17.58 -7.66
N ILE A 166 -8.30 17.29 -8.69
CA ILE A 166 -9.76 17.25 -8.57
C ILE A 166 -10.17 16.19 -7.55
N LEU A 167 -9.60 14.99 -7.64
CA LEU A 167 -9.87 13.91 -6.70
C LEU A 167 -9.52 14.33 -5.26
N HIS A 168 -8.37 14.99 -5.07
CA HIS A 168 -7.95 15.49 -3.78
C HIS A 168 -8.96 16.50 -3.20
N LEU A 169 -9.42 17.47 -4.01
CA LEU A 169 -10.40 18.46 -3.56
C LEU A 169 -11.74 17.81 -3.15
N ILE A 170 -12.21 16.83 -3.92
CA ILE A 170 -13.45 16.10 -3.63
C ILE A 170 -13.31 15.31 -2.31
N LEU A 171 -12.25 14.51 -2.19
CA LEU A 171 -12.00 13.70 -0.99
C LEU A 171 -11.80 14.55 0.25
N PHE A 172 -11.09 15.67 0.11
CA PHE A 172 -10.87 16.63 1.19
C PHE A 172 -12.19 17.29 1.65
N SER A 173 -13.07 17.64 0.70
CA SER A 173 -14.38 18.21 1.02
C SER A 173 -15.25 17.22 1.81
N PHE A 174 -15.28 15.95 1.40
CA PHE A 174 -15.98 14.90 2.14
C PHE A 174 -15.38 14.66 3.53
N PHE A 175 -14.05 14.69 3.65
CA PHE A 175 -13.37 14.56 4.94
C PHE A 175 -13.74 15.69 5.91
N ILE A 176 -13.79 16.95 5.45
CA ILE A 176 -14.21 18.10 6.28
C ILE A 176 -15.65 17.92 6.79
N GLN A 177 -16.54 17.34 5.98
CA GLN A 177 -17.92 17.05 6.36
C GLN A 177 -18.07 15.87 7.33
N GLY A 178 -16.96 15.21 7.71
CA GLY A 178 -16.96 14.07 8.62
C GLY A 178 -17.19 12.72 7.94
N TYR A 179 -17.18 12.66 6.61
CA TYR A 179 -17.26 11.39 5.90
C TYR A 179 -15.93 10.64 5.97
N PHE A 180 -16.00 9.34 6.26
CA PHE A 180 -14.86 8.46 6.16
C PHE A 180 -14.67 8.03 4.70
N VAL A 181 -13.74 8.69 4.01
CA VAL A 181 -13.47 8.47 2.58
C VAL A 181 -12.26 7.55 2.33
N SER A 182 -11.41 7.39 3.36
CA SER A 182 -10.33 6.41 3.45
C SER A 182 -9.75 6.37 4.86
#